data_AF-A0A936HLU3-F1
#
_entry.id   AF-A0A936HLU3-F1
#
_cell.length_a   1.000
_cell.length_b   1.000
_cell.length_c   1.000
_cell.angle_alpha   90.00
_cell.angle_beta   90.00
_cell.angle_gamma   90.00
#
_symmetry.space_group_name_H-M   'P 1'
#
loop_
_entity.id
_entity.type
_entity.pdbx_description
1 polymer ?
#
loop_
_entity_poly.entity_id
_entity_poly.type
_entity_poly.pdbx_seq_one_letter_code
_entity_poly.pdbx_strand_id
1 'polypeptide(L)'
;MTPQKRAEYLDLFRQFATDWLNREEGERHNRTAKEAAAAGRENFRHLLSEIQQGNDVGTAPLRLLLPHFGSQTIRDGGMWVSHAPAIRGSAEGYLSAQWVPKRELPTTAAALIRFVQTCNDHPDQLAEACQQFAALACTKGLQTGMVTPILNALRPDTFILLNNRSRTVLNYFAETTVGHAIAEYPRANALGLSLIAEVTTEMLELAGRYDLHVTHLFDHFSHFLVAIKPDLLHPPSKGKRANLPFRLTEATHFALPTCWQRSIPIRRFAKSAWSIYPRRFGLPARCRTTIGG
;
A
#
# COMPACT_ATOMS: atom_id res chain seq x y z
N MET A 1 -16.61 21.64 2.27
CA MET A 1 -15.44 22.42 1.80
C MET A 1 -15.80 23.90 1.86
N THR A 2 -14.85 24.82 1.72
CA THR A 2 -15.21 26.23 1.44
C THR A 2 -15.73 26.35 0.00
N PRO A 3 -16.58 27.35 -0.33
CA PRO A 3 -17.05 27.55 -1.70
C PRO A 3 -15.92 27.68 -2.72
N GLN A 4 -14.82 28.35 -2.34
CA GLN A 4 -13.61 28.47 -3.15
C GLN A 4 -12.97 27.11 -3.42
N LYS A 5 -12.79 26.27 -2.39
CA LYS A 5 -12.23 24.93 -2.52
C LYS A 5 -13.11 23.99 -3.33
N ARG A 6 -14.43 24.12 -3.19
CA ARG A 6 -15.40 23.37 -3.99
C ARG A 6 -15.29 23.72 -5.48
N ALA A 7 -15.23 25.01 -5.81
CA ALA A 7 -15.05 25.46 -7.20
C ALA A 7 -13.73 24.95 -7.79
N GLU A 8 -12.62 25.10 -7.04
CA GLU A 8 -11.31 24.58 -7.42
C GLU A 8 -11.33 23.05 -7.65
N TYR A 9 -11.99 22.29 -6.76
CA TYR A 9 -12.14 20.85 -6.90
C TYR A 9 -12.79 20.48 -8.23
N LEU A 10 -13.92 21.12 -8.57
CA LEU A 10 -14.67 20.82 -9.78
C LEU A 10 -13.91 21.20 -11.05
N ASP A 11 -13.16 22.31 -11.04
CA ASP A 11 -12.33 22.70 -12.18
C ASP A 11 -11.18 21.72 -12.43
N LEU A 12 -10.55 21.25 -11.35
CA LEU A 12 -9.52 20.21 -11.44
C LEU A 12 -10.10 18.86 -11.83
N PHE A 13 -11.30 18.52 -11.35
CA PHE A 13 -11.98 17.28 -11.73
C PHE A 13 -12.36 17.28 -13.20
N ARG A 14 -12.80 18.42 -13.75
CA ARG A 14 -13.07 18.57 -15.19
C ARG A 14 -11.80 18.32 -16.01
N GLN A 15 -10.65 18.87 -15.60
CA GLN A 15 -9.37 18.58 -16.25
C GLN A 15 -9.00 17.10 -16.16
N PHE A 16 -9.15 16.49 -14.98
CA PHE A 16 -8.96 15.04 -14.81
C PHE A 16 -9.82 14.23 -15.78
N ALA A 17 -11.10 14.56 -15.91
CA ALA A 17 -12.04 13.89 -16.79
C ALA A 17 -11.60 13.99 -18.28
N THR A 18 -11.23 15.19 -18.72
CA THR A 18 -10.85 15.47 -20.12
C THR A 18 -9.46 14.94 -20.50
N ASP A 19 -8.49 15.08 -19.60
CA ASP A 19 -7.08 14.86 -19.91
C ASP A 19 -6.62 13.43 -19.64
N TRP A 20 -7.31 12.71 -18.75
CA TRP A 20 -6.82 11.41 -18.29
C TRP A 20 -7.91 10.34 -18.16
N LEU A 21 -9.00 10.61 -17.44
CA LEU A 21 -10.01 9.58 -17.14
C LEU A 21 -10.59 8.97 -18.42
N ASN A 22 -10.92 9.82 -19.41
CA ASN A 22 -11.51 9.43 -20.68
C ASN A 22 -10.47 9.05 -21.76
N ARG A 23 -9.23 8.78 -21.37
CA ARG A 23 -8.14 8.34 -22.24
C ARG A 23 -7.83 6.87 -21.98
N GLU A 24 -7.08 6.25 -22.88
CA GLU A 24 -6.73 4.83 -22.80
C GLU A 24 -6.03 4.50 -21.46
N GLU A 25 -5.19 5.40 -20.96
CA GLU A 25 -4.50 5.25 -19.69
C GLU A 25 -5.48 5.24 -18.51
N GLY A 26 -6.47 6.13 -18.50
CA GLY A 26 -7.52 6.19 -17.48
C GLY A 26 -8.43 4.96 -17.51
N GLU A 27 -8.85 4.52 -18.70
CA GLU A 27 -9.62 3.30 -18.90
C GLU A 27 -8.89 2.05 -18.38
N ARG A 28 -7.60 1.94 -18.71
CA ARG A 28 -6.74 0.85 -18.24
C ARG A 28 -6.58 0.87 -16.73
N HIS A 29 -6.39 2.06 -16.14
CA HIS A 29 -6.31 2.21 -14.70
C HIS A 29 -7.61 1.79 -14.00
N ASN A 30 -8.76 2.19 -14.55
CA ASN A 30 -10.07 1.77 -14.06
C ASN A 30 -10.26 0.25 -14.10
N ARG A 31 -9.95 -0.38 -15.23
CA ARG A 31 -10.04 -1.84 -15.35
C ARG A 31 -9.18 -2.54 -14.29
N THR A 32 -7.94 -2.07 -14.12
CA THR A 32 -7.02 -2.58 -13.11
C THR A 32 -7.58 -2.42 -11.69
N ALA A 33 -8.21 -1.30 -11.37
CA ALA A 33 -8.83 -1.07 -10.07
C ALA A 33 -10.00 -2.03 -9.80
N LYS A 34 -10.88 -2.25 -10.80
CA LYS A 34 -11.99 -3.21 -10.69
C LYS A 34 -11.51 -4.64 -10.49
N GLU A 35 -10.55 -5.07 -11.29
CA GLU A 35 -9.94 -6.40 -11.21
C GLU A 35 -9.24 -6.61 -9.86
N ALA A 36 -8.46 -5.61 -9.41
CA ALA A 36 -7.79 -5.66 -8.12
C ALA A 36 -8.79 -5.75 -6.95
N ALA A 37 -9.87 -4.96 -6.98
CA ALA A 37 -10.90 -5.02 -5.95
C ALA A 37 -11.62 -6.38 -5.93
N ALA A 38 -11.93 -6.95 -7.10
CA ALA A 38 -12.51 -8.29 -7.20
C ALA A 38 -11.58 -9.37 -6.62
N ALA A 39 -10.29 -9.33 -6.96
CA ALA A 39 -9.28 -10.23 -6.41
C ALA A 39 -9.16 -10.09 -4.88
N GLY A 40 -9.20 -8.87 -4.34
CA GLY A 40 -9.16 -8.61 -2.91
C GLY A 40 -10.36 -9.22 -2.17
N ARG A 41 -11.57 -9.07 -2.73
CA ARG A 41 -12.79 -9.70 -2.18
C ARG A 41 -12.70 -11.22 -2.16
N GLU A 42 -12.22 -11.80 -3.25
CA GLU A 42 -12.07 -13.24 -3.39
C GLU A 42 -11.03 -13.81 -2.41
N ASN A 43 -9.89 -13.13 -2.27
CA ASN A 43 -8.86 -13.46 -1.30
C ASN A 43 -9.39 -13.45 0.14
N PHE A 44 -10.17 -12.43 0.50
CA PHE A 44 -10.78 -12.34 1.82
C PHE A 44 -11.78 -13.47 2.06
N ARG A 45 -12.66 -13.74 1.09
CA ARG A 45 -13.63 -14.86 1.14
C ARG A 45 -12.92 -16.21 1.31
N HIS A 46 -11.85 -16.45 0.57
CA HIS A 46 -11.04 -17.65 0.68
C HIS A 46 -10.45 -17.79 2.09
N LEU A 47 -9.82 -16.74 2.63
CA LEU A 47 -9.24 -16.80 3.97
C LEU A 47 -10.30 -17.06 5.06
N LEU A 48 -11.48 -16.46 4.97
CA LEU A 48 -12.57 -16.73 5.92
C LEU A 48 -13.05 -18.18 5.83
N SER A 49 -13.17 -18.73 4.62
CA SER A 49 -13.53 -20.14 4.42
C SER A 49 -12.54 -21.09 5.08
N GLU A 50 -11.23 -20.86 4.89
CA GLU A 50 -10.18 -21.67 5.53
C GLU A 50 -10.27 -21.61 7.06
N ILE A 51 -10.44 -20.42 7.62
CA ILE A 51 -10.58 -20.23 9.08
C ILE A 51 -11.83 -20.94 9.62
N GLN A 52 -12.96 -20.85 8.91
CA GLN A 52 -14.21 -21.50 9.30
C GLN A 52 -14.11 -23.03 9.30
N GLN A 53 -13.27 -23.59 8.42
CA GLN A 53 -12.96 -25.01 8.38
C GLN A 53 -11.96 -25.45 9.47
N GLY A 54 -11.43 -24.51 10.26
CA GLY A 54 -10.44 -24.77 11.29
C GLY A 54 -9.01 -24.86 10.76
N ASN A 55 -8.76 -24.46 9.51
CA ASN A 55 -7.42 -24.48 8.93
C ASN A 55 -6.59 -23.28 9.44
N ASP A 56 -5.31 -23.52 9.71
CA ASP A 56 -4.36 -22.46 10.02
C ASP A 56 -3.90 -21.76 8.73
N VAL A 57 -4.25 -20.48 8.60
CA VAL A 57 -3.87 -19.64 7.44
C VAL A 57 -2.49 -19.00 7.59
N GLY A 58 -1.81 -19.16 8.73
CA GLY A 58 -0.45 -18.67 8.98
C GLY A 58 -0.27 -17.19 8.60
N THR A 59 0.68 -16.89 7.73
CA THR A 59 0.94 -15.51 7.23
C THR A 59 0.16 -15.16 5.96
N ALA A 60 -0.71 -16.03 5.44
CA ALA A 60 -1.43 -15.78 4.20
C ALA A 60 -2.21 -14.46 4.19
N PRO A 61 -2.84 -13.99 5.28
CA PRO A 61 -3.46 -12.66 5.32
C PRO A 61 -2.54 -11.51 4.93
N LEU A 62 -1.25 -11.57 5.26
CA LEU A 62 -0.29 -10.51 4.89
C LEU A 62 -0.06 -10.47 3.38
N ARG A 63 -0.11 -11.61 2.70
CA ARG A 63 0.07 -11.74 1.24
C ARG A 63 -1.21 -11.42 0.47
N LEU A 64 -2.34 -11.83 1.01
CA LEU A 64 -3.63 -11.82 0.32
C LEU A 64 -4.47 -10.56 0.59
N LEU A 65 -4.23 -9.84 1.70
CA LEU A 65 -5.01 -8.66 2.08
C LEU A 65 -4.22 -7.34 2.01
N LEU A 66 -2.89 -7.38 1.82
CA LEU A 66 -2.09 -6.17 1.69
C LEU A 66 -1.75 -5.86 0.21
N PRO A 67 -1.66 -4.58 -0.17
CA PRO A 67 -1.58 -4.14 -1.56
C PRO A 67 -0.14 -4.18 -2.09
N HIS A 68 0.17 -5.18 -2.91
CA HIS A 68 1.50 -5.38 -3.50
C HIS A 68 1.64 -4.72 -4.88
N PHE A 69 2.85 -4.25 -5.19
CA PHE A 69 3.21 -3.83 -6.54
C PHE A 69 3.17 -5.02 -7.51
N GLY A 70 2.60 -4.82 -8.71
CA GLY A 70 2.53 -5.86 -9.72
C GLY A 70 3.90 -6.23 -10.30
N SER A 71 4.36 -7.46 -10.07
CA SER A 71 5.46 -8.09 -10.80
C SER A 71 5.14 -9.58 -11.00
N GLN A 72 5.86 -10.25 -11.91
CA GLN A 72 5.64 -11.68 -12.14
C GLN A 72 5.83 -12.50 -10.85
N THR A 73 6.89 -12.22 -10.10
CA THR A 73 7.16 -12.85 -8.81
C THR A 73 6.03 -12.70 -7.79
N ILE A 74 5.38 -11.53 -7.76
CA ILE A 74 4.25 -11.26 -6.85
C ILE A 74 3.01 -12.07 -7.27
N ARG A 75 2.76 -12.19 -8.58
CA ARG A 75 1.66 -13.00 -9.12
C ARG A 75 1.89 -14.49 -8.87
N ASP A 76 3.09 -14.99 -9.17
CA ASP A 76 3.46 -16.40 -8.95
C ASP A 76 3.42 -16.76 -7.46
N GLY A 77 3.70 -15.80 -6.58
CA GLY A 77 3.59 -15.95 -5.12
C GLY A 77 2.16 -15.86 -4.57
N GLY A 78 1.15 -15.72 -5.44
CA GLY A 78 -0.26 -15.60 -5.06
C GLY A 78 -0.58 -14.35 -4.23
N MET A 79 0.24 -13.30 -4.32
CA MET A 79 0.04 -12.07 -3.55
C MET A 79 -0.98 -11.16 -4.22
N TRP A 80 -1.68 -10.37 -3.41
CA TRP A 80 -2.68 -9.44 -3.92
C TRP A 80 -2.03 -8.23 -4.62
N VAL A 81 -2.10 -8.22 -5.94
CA VAL A 81 -1.71 -7.07 -6.76
C VAL A 81 -2.82 -6.02 -6.72
N SER A 82 -2.50 -4.85 -6.18
CA SER A 82 -3.44 -3.74 -6.05
C SER A 82 -3.13 -2.62 -7.05
N HIS A 83 -4.16 -1.86 -7.46
CA HIS A 83 -3.99 -0.64 -8.25
C HIS A 83 -3.37 0.51 -7.43
N ALA A 84 -3.48 0.45 -6.10
CA ALA A 84 -2.88 1.38 -5.15
C ALA A 84 -1.84 0.68 -4.25
N PRO A 85 -0.71 0.22 -4.82
CA PRO A 85 0.25 -0.60 -4.10
C PRO A 85 1.02 0.19 -3.04
N ALA A 86 1.28 -0.45 -1.89
CA ALA A 86 2.10 0.10 -0.81
C ALA A 86 3.36 -0.75 -0.53
N ILE A 87 3.36 -2.02 -0.95
CA ILE A 87 4.42 -2.98 -0.60
C ILE A 87 5.19 -3.41 -1.85
N ARG A 88 6.49 -3.12 -1.86
CA ARG A 88 7.45 -3.66 -2.85
C ARG A 88 8.09 -4.92 -2.24
N GLY A 89 7.96 -6.06 -2.92
CA GLY A 89 8.44 -7.35 -2.37
C GLY A 89 7.38 -8.00 -1.48
N SER A 90 7.77 -8.74 -0.43
CA SER A 90 6.82 -9.39 0.48
C SER A 90 6.45 -8.52 1.69
N ALA A 91 5.19 -8.60 2.10
CA ALA A 91 4.71 -7.97 3.33
C ALA A 91 5.45 -8.48 4.58
N GLU A 92 5.75 -9.78 4.64
CA GLU A 92 6.54 -10.37 5.72
C GLU A 92 7.94 -9.75 5.80
N GLY A 93 8.59 -9.55 4.65
CA GLY A 93 9.90 -8.91 4.57
C GLY A 93 9.84 -7.44 4.99
N TYR A 94 8.82 -6.72 4.53
CA TYR A 94 8.59 -5.32 4.91
C TYR A 94 8.45 -5.16 6.44
N LEU A 95 7.55 -5.94 7.06
CA LEU A 95 7.28 -5.84 8.49
C LEU A 95 8.48 -6.30 9.33
N SER A 96 9.14 -7.40 8.95
CA SER A 96 10.25 -7.96 9.73
C SER A 96 11.57 -7.22 9.60
N ALA A 97 11.70 -6.31 8.63
CA ALA A 97 12.87 -5.46 8.51
C ALA A 97 12.98 -4.46 9.68
N GLN A 98 11.86 -4.00 10.24
CA GLN A 98 11.87 -2.87 11.19
C GLN A 98 10.89 -2.99 12.36
N TRP A 99 9.77 -3.69 12.21
CA TRP A 99 8.64 -3.53 13.12
C TRP A 99 8.27 -4.79 13.89
N VAL A 100 8.28 -5.94 13.23
CA VAL A 100 7.71 -7.18 13.77
C VAL A 100 8.71 -8.34 13.64
N PRO A 101 9.16 -8.97 14.73
CA PRO A 101 9.99 -10.17 14.65
C PRO A 101 9.32 -11.27 13.80
N LYS A 102 10.09 -12.02 13.00
CA LYS A 102 9.54 -13.06 12.10
C LYS A 102 8.58 -14.04 12.79
N ARG A 103 8.88 -14.43 14.03
CA ARG A 103 8.05 -15.34 14.84
C ARG A 103 6.67 -14.78 15.20
N GLU A 104 6.50 -13.46 15.16
CA GLU A 104 5.26 -12.75 15.50
C GLU A 104 4.41 -12.44 14.26
N LEU A 105 4.92 -12.69 13.04
CA LEU A 105 4.18 -12.46 11.80
C LEU A 105 2.84 -13.23 11.71
N PRO A 106 2.71 -14.49 12.17
CA PRO A 106 1.41 -15.15 12.22
C PRO A 106 0.42 -14.41 13.12
N THR A 107 0.87 -13.88 14.26
CA THR A 107 0.04 -13.07 15.16
C THR A 107 -0.40 -11.76 14.49
N THR A 108 0.49 -11.10 13.75
CA THR A 108 0.16 -9.91 12.96
C THR A 108 -0.85 -10.24 11.86
N ALA A 109 -0.67 -11.35 11.15
CA ALA A 109 -1.58 -11.80 10.11
C ALA A 109 -2.98 -12.09 10.67
N ALA A 110 -3.05 -12.76 11.82
CA ALA A 110 -4.28 -13.03 12.53
C ALA A 110 -4.97 -11.74 13.02
N ALA A 111 -4.19 -10.76 13.49
CA ALA A 111 -4.72 -9.45 13.86
C ALA A 111 -5.28 -8.69 12.64
N LEU A 112 -4.58 -8.74 11.50
CA LEU A 112 -5.02 -8.08 10.27
C LEU A 112 -6.35 -8.65 9.76
N ILE A 113 -6.49 -9.97 9.65
CA ILE A 113 -7.74 -10.55 9.16
C ILE A 113 -8.91 -10.31 10.12
N ARG A 114 -8.69 -10.39 11.43
CA ARG A 114 -9.73 -10.03 12.42
C ARG A 114 -10.16 -8.58 12.27
N PHE A 115 -9.21 -7.65 12.14
CA PHE A 115 -9.53 -6.23 11.92
C PHE A 115 -10.35 -6.01 10.65
N VAL A 116 -9.92 -6.60 9.53
CA VAL A 116 -10.64 -6.49 8.24
C VAL A 116 -12.04 -7.09 8.36
N GLN A 117 -12.19 -8.24 9.02
CA GLN A 117 -13.47 -8.88 9.25
C GLN A 117 -14.39 -8.03 10.13
N THR A 118 -13.91 -7.51 11.26
CA THR A 118 -14.70 -6.63 12.12
C THR A 118 -15.18 -5.40 11.36
N CYS A 119 -14.32 -4.76 10.56
CA CYS A 119 -14.74 -3.60 9.77
C CYS A 119 -15.73 -3.97 8.67
N ASN A 120 -15.58 -5.15 8.05
CA ASN A 120 -16.50 -5.63 7.03
C ASN A 120 -17.88 -5.97 7.61
N ASP A 121 -17.92 -6.68 8.73
CA ASP A 121 -19.16 -7.21 9.32
C ASP A 121 -19.89 -6.14 10.15
N HIS A 122 -19.13 -5.26 10.83
CA HIS A 122 -19.61 -4.22 11.74
C HIS A 122 -18.97 -2.85 11.40
N PRO A 123 -19.38 -2.21 10.29
CA PRO A 123 -18.76 -0.97 9.81
C PRO A 123 -18.95 0.22 10.77
N ASP A 124 -20.02 0.18 11.58
CA ASP A 124 -20.32 1.13 12.65
C ASP A 124 -19.29 1.08 13.78
N GLN A 125 -18.55 -0.03 13.91
CA GLN A 125 -17.48 -0.21 14.90
C GLN A 125 -16.09 0.22 14.39
N LEU A 126 -16.00 0.88 13.22
CA LEU A 126 -14.72 1.28 12.62
C LEU A 126 -13.79 2.01 13.61
N ALA A 127 -14.34 2.93 14.40
CA ALA A 127 -13.55 3.71 15.35
C ALA A 127 -12.89 2.82 16.42
N GLU A 128 -13.65 1.94 17.03
CA GLU A 128 -13.16 1.00 18.04
C GLU A 128 -12.17 0.00 17.43
N ALA A 129 -12.50 -0.58 16.27
CA ALA A 129 -11.64 -1.52 15.57
C ALA A 129 -10.26 -0.90 15.25
N CYS A 130 -10.23 0.35 14.79
CA CYS A 130 -8.98 1.06 14.52
C CYS A 130 -8.14 1.31 15.77
N GLN A 131 -8.76 1.65 16.91
CA GLN A 131 -8.07 1.86 18.17
C GLN A 131 -7.49 0.55 18.71
N GLN A 132 -8.30 -0.51 18.76
CA GLN A 132 -7.86 -1.82 19.22
C GLN A 132 -6.74 -2.37 18.35
N PHE A 133 -6.86 -2.26 17.01
CA PHE A 133 -5.83 -2.71 16.09
C PHE A 133 -4.52 -1.93 16.24
N ALA A 134 -4.59 -0.60 16.41
CA ALA A 134 -3.41 0.24 16.60
C ALA A 134 -2.71 0.04 17.95
N ALA A 135 -3.43 -0.45 18.97
CA ALA A 135 -2.88 -0.74 20.29
C ALA A 135 -2.02 -2.01 20.32
N LEU A 136 -2.16 -2.91 19.33
CA LEU A 136 -1.41 -4.15 19.26
C LEU A 136 0.06 -3.90 18.89
N ALA A 137 1.00 -4.37 19.71
CA ALA A 137 2.43 -4.21 19.41
C ALA A 137 2.85 -4.86 18.08
N CYS A 138 2.19 -5.96 17.70
CA CYS A 138 2.48 -6.72 16.48
C CYS A 138 1.93 -6.09 15.20
N THR A 139 1.14 -5.01 15.27
CA THR A 139 0.58 -4.33 14.08
C THR A 139 1.36 -3.06 13.72
N LYS A 140 2.43 -2.74 14.46
CA LYS A 140 3.35 -1.64 14.13
C LYS A 140 3.84 -1.77 12.69
N GLY A 141 3.84 -0.65 11.97
CA GLY A 141 4.19 -0.60 10.54
C GLY A 141 3.00 -0.76 9.59
N LEU A 142 1.84 -1.25 10.05
CA LEU A 142 0.62 -1.28 9.23
C LEU A 142 -0.11 0.06 9.30
N GLN A 143 -0.02 0.82 8.22
CA GLN A 143 -0.58 2.17 8.08
C GLN A 143 -1.82 2.17 7.18
N THR A 144 -2.53 3.31 7.14
CA THR A 144 -3.75 3.47 6.33
C THR A 144 -3.55 3.08 4.86
N GLY A 145 -2.42 3.48 4.26
CA GLY A 145 -2.12 3.15 2.87
C GLY A 145 -1.93 1.65 2.59
N MET A 146 -1.75 0.82 3.62
CA MET A 146 -1.62 -0.63 3.48
C MET A 146 -2.94 -1.34 3.76
N VAL A 147 -3.73 -0.86 4.71
CA VAL A 147 -4.91 -1.60 5.20
C VAL A 147 -6.21 -1.12 4.53
N THR A 148 -6.33 0.17 4.25
CA THR A 148 -7.58 0.72 3.68
C THR A 148 -7.90 0.25 2.26
N PRO A 149 -6.94 -0.17 1.40
CA PRO A 149 -7.30 -0.73 0.10
C PRO A 149 -8.20 -1.97 0.18
N ILE A 150 -7.96 -2.88 1.13
CA ILE A 150 -8.81 -4.07 1.27
C ILE A 150 -10.18 -3.71 1.85
N LEU A 151 -10.25 -2.75 2.77
CA LEU A 151 -11.53 -2.24 3.30
C LEU A 151 -12.37 -1.62 2.18
N ASN A 152 -11.76 -0.75 1.36
CA ASN A 152 -12.42 -0.14 0.21
C ASN A 152 -12.85 -1.19 -0.84
N ALA A 153 -12.03 -2.21 -1.11
CA ALA A 153 -12.39 -3.30 -2.02
C ALA A 153 -13.62 -4.11 -1.54
N LEU A 154 -13.76 -4.28 -0.22
CA LEU A 154 -14.88 -5.01 0.39
C LEU A 154 -16.16 -4.17 0.48
N ARG A 155 -16.04 -2.91 0.93
CA ARG A 155 -17.18 -2.02 1.15
C ARG A 155 -16.88 -0.60 0.63
N PRO A 156 -16.89 -0.39 -0.69
CA PRO A 156 -16.49 0.89 -1.29
C PRO A 156 -17.44 2.04 -0.95
N ASP A 157 -18.70 1.76 -0.59
CA ASP A 157 -19.68 2.73 -0.08
C ASP A 157 -19.35 3.24 1.34
N THR A 158 -18.60 2.45 2.11
CA THR A 158 -18.36 2.71 3.54
C THR A 158 -16.94 3.19 3.81
N PHE A 159 -15.98 2.72 3.02
CA PHE A 159 -14.56 2.93 3.27
C PHE A 159 -13.88 3.55 2.05
N ILE A 160 -13.26 4.71 2.24
CA ILE A 160 -12.39 5.32 1.23
C ILE A 160 -11.01 4.67 1.27
N LEU A 161 -10.36 4.57 0.12
CA LEU A 161 -8.96 4.20 0.07
C LEU A 161 -8.11 5.41 0.52
N LEU A 162 -7.40 5.29 1.65
CA LEU A 162 -6.56 6.35 2.22
C LEU A 162 -5.07 6.01 2.13
N ASN A 163 -4.45 6.39 1.02
CA ASN A 163 -3.01 6.29 0.77
C ASN A 163 -2.36 7.69 0.81
N ASN A 164 -1.06 7.79 0.51
CA ASN A 164 -0.35 9.07 0.43
C ASN A 164 -1.04 10.11 -0.47
N ARG A 165 -1.57 9.70 -1.62
CA ARG A 165 -2.15 10.59 -2.62
C ARG A 165 -3.53 11.06 -2.19
N SER A 166 -4.42 10.14 -1.84
CA SER A 166 -5.78 10.48 -1.42
C SER A 166 -5.79 11.25 -0.11
N ARG A 167 -4.85 10.98 0.80
CA ARG A 167 -4.65 11.80 2.00
C ARG A 167 -4.17 13.21 1.68
N THR A 168 -3.26 13.40 0.72
CA THR A 168 -2.81 14.74 0.29
C THR A 168 -3.97 15.54 -0.29
N VAL A 169 -4.77 14.94 -1.17
CA VAL A 169 -5.96 15.59 -1.75
C VAL A 169 -6.99 15.92 -0.68
N LEU A 170 -7.27 14.98 0.22
CA LEU A 170 -8.18 15.19 1.35
C LEU A 170 -7.72 16.37 2.23
N ASN A 171 -6.46 16.39 2.65
CA ASN A 171 -5.91 17.46 3.48
C ASN A 171 -5.97 18.82 2.79
N TYR A 172 -5.73 18.86 1.48
CA TYR A 172 -5.78 20.08 0.69
C TYR A 172 -7.19 20.68 0.60
N PHE A 173 -8.20 19.87 0.26
CA PHE A 173 -9.56 20.36 0.03
C PHE A 173 -10.39 20.50 1.31
N ALA A 174 -10.12 19.67 2.31
CA ALA A 174 -10.76 19.79 3.63
C ALA A 174 -10.01 20.72 4.59
N GLU A 175 -8.93 21.37 4.13
CA GLU A 175 -8.12 22.33 4.91
C GLU A 175 -7.75 21.78 6.30
N THR A 176 -7.31 20.52 6.31
CA THR A 176 -7.06 19.74 7.53
C THR A 176 -5.71 19.04 7.45
N THR A 177 -5.31 18.42 8.55
CA THR A 177 -4.17 17.50 8.58
C THR A 177 -4.59 16.22 9.24
N VAL A 178 -4.78 15.19 8.44
CA VAL A 178 -4.85 13.79 8.88
C VAL A 178 -3.54 13.07 8.54
N GLY A 179 -3.12 12.19 9.45
CA GLY A 179 -1.92 11.37 9.36
C GLY A 179 -2.15 10.03 8.65
N HIS A 180 -1.19 9.12 8.86
CA HIS A 180 -1.17 7.76 8.29
C HIS A 180 -1.47 6.67 9.32
N ALA A 181 -1.64 7.06 10.58
CA ALA A 181 -1.93 6.11 11.65
C ALA A 181 -3.33 5.52 11.44
N ILE A 182 -3.47 4.21 11.61
CA ILE A 182 -4.78 3.54 11.51
C ILE A 182 -5.77 4.13 12.53
N ALA A 183 -5.31 4.55 13.70
CA ALA A 183 -6.13 5.21 14.71
C ALA A 183 -6.80 6.52 14.21
N GLU A 184 -6.22 7.20 13.21
CA GLU A 184 -6.79 8.41 12.60
C GLU A 184 -7.76 8.13 11.44
N TYR A 185 -7.76 6.89 10.93
CA TYR A 185 -8.56 6.51 9.78
C TYR A 185 -10.06 6.78 9.92
N PRO A 186 -10.73 6.55 11.07
CA PRO A 186 -12.16 6.81 11.20
C PRO A 186 -12.52 8.28 10.89
N ARG A 187 -11.74 9.21 11.42
CA ARG A 187 -11.90 10.65 11.15
C ARG A 187 -11.61 10.97 9.68
N ALA A 188 -10.52 10.44 9.12
CA ALA A 188 -10.16 10.68 7.74
C ALA A 188 -11.19 10.10 6.75
N ASN A 189 -11.74 8.92 7.04
CA ASN A 189 -12.79 8.28 6.27
C ASN A 189 -14.07 9.12 6.26
N ALA A 190 -14.52 9.57 7.44
CA ALA A 190 -15.71 10.43 7.55
C ALA A 190 -15.53 11.76 6.80
N LEU A 191 -14.36 12.40 6.94
CA LEU A 191 -14.03 13.63 6.20
C LEU A 191 -14.03 13.40 4.68
N GLY A 192 -13.42 12.31 4.20
CA GLY A 192 -13.38 12.00 2.78
C GLY A 192 -14.75 11.66 2.21
N LEU A 193 -15.58 10.88 2.91
CA LEU A 193 -16.95 10.62 2.50
C LEU A 193 -17.80 11.90 2.45
N SER A 194 -17.66 12.78 3.46
CA SER A 194 -18.35 14.08 3.46
C SER A 194 -17.90 14.96 2.29
N LEU A 195 -16.61 14.98 1.98
CA LEU A 195 -16.07 15.72 0.84
C LEU A 195 -16.64 15.17 -0.47
N ILE A 196 -16.60 13.85 -0.67
CA ILE A 196 -17.12 13.20 -1.87
C ILE A 196 -18.61 13.49 -2.04
N ALA A 197 -19.40 13.38 -0.97
CA ALA A 197 -20.85 13.63 -0.99
C ALA A 197 -21.19 15.05 -1.49
N GLU A 198 -20.39 16.06 -1.15
CA GLU A 198 -20.61 17.46 -1.53
C GLU A 198 -20.50 17.73 -3.04
N VAL A 199 -19.77 16.87 -3.76
CA VAL A 199 -19.45 17.02 -5.20
C VAL A 199 -19.81 15.78 -6.03
N THR A 200 -20.52 14.81 -5.44
CA THR A 200 -20.80 13.51 -6.08
C THR A 200 -21.58 13.69 -7.37
N THR A 201 -22.61 14.53 -7.37
CA THR A 201 -23.45 14.78 -8.55
C THR A 201 -22.60 15.28 -9.72
N GLU A 202 -21.83 16.34 -9.51
CA GLU A 202 -20.98 16.90 -10.56
C GLU A 202 -19.84 15.97 -10.97
N MET A 203 -19.25 15.23 -10.02
CA MET A 203 -18.24 14.21 -10.33
C MET A 203 -18.79 13.14 -11.28
N LEU A 204 -20.00 12.65 -11.03
CA LEU A 204 -20.64 11.63 -11.87
C LEU A 204 -21.01 12.19 -13.25
N GLU A 205 -21.54 13.42 -13.31
CA GLU A 205 -21.82 14.09 -14.58
C GLU A 205 -20.55 14.28 -15.43
N LEU A 206 -19.45 14.72 -14.81
CA LEU A 206 -18.16 14.94 -15.49
C LEU A 206 -17.47 13.64 -15.87
N ALA A 207 -17.57 12.60 -15.04
CA ALA A 207 -17.06 11.27 -15.35
C ALA A 207 -17.83 10.63 -16.50
N GLY A 208 -19.12 10.96 -16.68
CA GLY A 208 -19.93 10.43 -17.77
C GLY A 208 -20.23 8.94 -17.61
N ARG A 209 -19.99 8.12 -18.65
CA ARG A 209 -20.43 6.70 -18.72
C ARG A 209 -19.61 5.73 -17.87
N TYR A 210 -18.77 6.21 -16.97
CA TYR A 210 -17.92 5.34 -16.16
C TYR A 210 -18.73 4.73 -15.04
N ASP A 211 -18.88 3.41 -15.10
CA ASP A 211 -19.36 2.59 -13.99
C ASP A 211 -18.27 2.47 -12.93
N LEU A 212 -17.93 3.57 -12.26
CA LEU A 212 -16.98 3.60 -11.16
C LEU A 212 -17.67 4.06 -9.89
N HIS A 213 -17.41 3.34 -8.81
CA HIS A 213 -17.82 3.77 -7.50
C HIS A 213 -17.15 5.12 -7.16
N VAL A 214 -17.89 6.03 -6.53
CA VAL A 214 -17.43 7.42 -6.27
C VAL A 214 -16.15 7.50 -5.44
N THR A 215 -15.94 6.54 -4.53
CA THR A 215 -14.70 6.45 -3.75
C THR A 215 -13.50 5.98 -4.58
N HIS A 216 -13.71 5.19 -5.63
CA HIS A 216 -12.67 4.86 -6.61
C HIS A 216 -12.37 6.05 -7.52
N LEU A 217 -13.40 6.80 -7.94
CA LEU A 217 -13.21 8.05 -8.70
C LEU A 217 -12.36 9.04 -7.89
N PHE A 218 -12.60 9.17 -6.58
CA PHE A 218 -11.79 10.00 -5.70
C PHE A 218 -10.33 9.54 -5.63
N ASP A 219 -10.06 8.23 -5.52
CA ASP A 219 -8.69 7.70 -5.53
C ASP A 219 -7.99 7.94 -6.87
N HIS A 220 -8.68 7.76 -8.00
CA HIS A 220 -8.13 8.05 -9.33
C HIS A 220 -7.86 9.54 -9.52
N PHE A 221 -8.78 10.40 -9.09
CA PHE A 221 -8.58 11.85 -9.10
C PHE A 221 -7.37 12.23 -8.25
N SER A 222 -7.22 11.60 -7.09
CA SER A 222 -6.05 11.77 -6.22
C SER A 222 -4.75 11.32 -6.87
N HIS A 223 -4.80 10.20 -7.61
CA HIS A 223 -3.68 9.73 -8.41
C HIS A 223 -3.29 10.76 -9.47
N PHE A 224 -4.26 11.28 -10.22
CA PHE A 224 -4.03 12.28 -11.26
C PHE A 224 -3.36 13.52 -10.69
N LEU A 225 -3.93 14.10 -9.62
CA LEU A 225 -3.40 15.33 -9.04
C LEU A 225 -2.03 15.18 -8.39
N VAL A 226 -1.70 14.02 -7.81
CA VAL A 226 -0.45 13.85 -7.06
C VAL A 226 0.67 13.22 -7.90
N ALA A 227 0.34 12.36 -8.85
CA ALA A 227 1.33 11.59 -9.62
C ALA A 227 1.43 11.99 -11.09
N ILE A 228 0.35 12.46 -11.71
CA ILE A 228 0.33 12.79 -13.15
C ILE A 228 0.49 14.30 -13.37
N LYS A 229 -0.18 15.13 -12.55
CA LYS A 229 -0.19 16.59 -12.64
C LYS A 229 0.02 17.27 -11.27
N PRO A 230 1.15 17.01 -10.58
CA PRO A 230 1.43 17.57 -9.24
C PRO A 230 1.42 19.11 -9.20
N ASP A 231 1.80 19.76 -10.31
CA ASP A 231 1.82 21.23 -10.41
C ASP A 231 0.42 21.86 -10.31
N LEU A 232 -0.66 21.08 -10.45
CA LEU A 232 -2.02 21.60 -10.30
C LEU A 232 -2.41 21.83 -8.83
N LEU A 233 -1.90 21.01 -7.90
CA LEU A 233 -2.12 21.21 -6.46
C LEU A 233 -1.12 22.21 -5.85
N HIS A 234 0.08 22.27 -6.43
CA HIS A 234 1.15 23.14 -5.98
C HIS A 234 1.74 23.87 -7.19
N PRO A 235 1.05 24.90 -7.72
CA PRO A 235 1.59 25.65 -8.86
C PRO A 235 2.95 26.22 -8.48
N PRO A 236 3.97 26.08 -9.37
CA PRO A 236 5.29 26.59 -9.06
C PRO A 236 5.20 28.07 -8.72
N SER A 237 5.72 28.43 -7.55
CA SER A 237 5.84 29.84 -7.16
C SER A 237 6.50 30.59 -8.31
N LYS A 238 5.85 31.64 -8.83
CA LYS A 238 6.37 32.46 -9.94
C LYS A 238 7.84 32.83 -9.65
N GLY A 239 8.79 32.13 -10.26
CA GLY A 239 10.23 32.38 -10.04
C GLY A 239 11.19 31.19 -10.03
N LYS A 240 10.74 29.93 -10.02
CA LYS A 240 11.67 28.78 -10.17
C LYS A 240 11.24 27.85 -11.30
N ARG A 241 12.02 27.83 -12.38
CA ARG A 241 11.95 26.78 -13.41
C ARG A 241 12.22 25.43 -12.73
N ALA A 242 11.27 24.51 -12.83
CA ALA A 242 11.44 23.15 -12.35
C ALA A 242 12.46 22.41 -13.24
N ASN A 243 13.60 22.03 -12.68
CA ASN A 243 14.42 20.94 -13.22
C ASN A 243 13.74 19.63 -12.82
N LEU A 244 12.97 19.03 -13.71
CA LEU A 244 12.50 17.65 -13.53
C LEU A 244 13.59 16.67 -13.96
N PRO A 245 13.82 15.61 -13.16
CA PRO A 245 14.10 14.30 -13.72
C PRO A 245 13.03 13.33 -13.22
N PHE A 246 12.02 13.09 -14.05
CA PHE A 246 11.18 11.90 -13.89
C PHE A 246 10.99 11.26 -15.26
N ARG A 247 11.89 10.33 -15.62
CA ARG A 247 11.67 9.43 -16.74
C ARG A 247 10.71 8.34 -16.28
N LEU A 248 9.51 8.32 -16.87
CA LEU A 248 8.76 7.08 -17.07
C LEU A 248 9.61 6.23 -18.03
N THR A 249 10.23 5.15 -17.55
CA THR A 249 10.75 4.13 -18.46
C THR A 249 9.61 3.21 -18.84
N GLU A 250 9.19 3.35 -20.09
CA GLU A 250 8.44 2.36 -20.86
C GLU A 250 9.11 1.00 -20.76
N ALA A 251 8.35 -0.03 -20.38
CA ALA A 251 8.75 -1.42 -20.55
C ALA A 251 8.15 -1.92 -21.86
N THR A 252 8.84 -1.64 -22.96
CA THR A 252 8.65 -2.30 -24.27
C THR A 252 9.86 -3.18 -24.56
N HIS A 253 9.59 -4.47 -24.76
CA HIS A 253 10.37 -5.44 -25.52
C HIS A 253 11.88 -5.54 -25.22
N PHE A 254 12.28 -6.57 -24.48
CA PHE A 254 13.62 -7.15 -24.64
C PHE A 254 13.51 -8.58 -25.19
N ALA A 255 13.92 -8.68 -26.45
CA ALA A 255 14.33 -9.91 -27.08
C ALA A 255 15.50 -10.55 -26.31
N LEU A 256 15.48 -11.87 -26.23
CA LEU A 256 16.55 -12.72 -25.72
C LEU A 256 17.85 -12.49 -26.51
N PRO A 257 19.03 -12.45 -25.86
CA PRO A 257 20.28 -12.81 -26.50
C PRO A 257 20.55 -14.30 -26.28
N THR A 258 20.29 -15.09 -27.32
CA THR A 258 20.97 -16.38 -27.54
C THR A 258 22.42 -16.10 -27.89
N CYS A 259 23.36 -16.37 -26.98
CA CYS A 259 24.68 -16.87 -27.35
C CYS A 259 25.40 -17.46 -26.13
N TRP A 260 26.25 -18.46 -26.39
CA TRP A 260 26.99 -19.33 -25.45
C TRP A 260 26.30 -20.63 -25.04
N GLN A 261 26.23 -21.52 -26.03
CA GLN A 261 26.22 -22.97 -25.85
C GLN A 261 27.67 -23.50 -25.97
N ARG A 262 27.96 -24.54 -25.17
CA ARG A 262 29.14 -25.46 -25.19
C ARG A 262 30.40 -24.90 -24.48
N SER A 263 31.07 -25.60 -23.56
CA SER A 263 31.29 -27.04 -23.42
C SER A 263 31.68 -27.42 -21.99
N ILE A 264 31.26 -28.61 -21.53
CA ILE A 264 31.82 -29.33 -20.38
C ILE A 264 33.17 -29.96 -20.82
N PRO A 265 34.19 -30.04 -19.95
CA PRO A 265 34.60 -31.36 -19.49
C PRO A 265 34.96 -31.45 -18.00
N ILE A 266 34.75 -32.68 -17.51
CA ILE A 266 35.07 -33.26 -16.20
C ILE A 266 36.60 -33.33 -15.96
N ARG A 267 37.09 -33.02 -14.74
CA ARG A 267 38.07 -33.84 -13.98
C ARG A 267 38.36 -33.31 -12.55
N ARG A 268 38.56 -34.27 -11.64
CA ARG A 268 38.96 -34.22 -10.22
C ARG A 268 40.36 -33.62 -9.99
N PHE A 269 40.61 -33.03 -8.80
CA PHE A 269 41.79 -33.12 -7.89
C PHE A 269 41.58 -32.06 -6.77
N ALA A 270 41.24 -32.41 -5.52
CA ALA A 270 42.09 -32.72 -4.36
C ALA A 270 42.93 -31.57 -3.75
N LYS A 271 42.65 -31.32 -2.45
CA LYS A 271 43.53 -30.94 -1.32
C LYS A 271 44.13 -29.51 -1.17
N SER A 272 43.90 -29.03 0.06
CA SER A 272 44.78 -28.34 1.04
C SER A 272 45.03 -26.84 0.99
N ALA A 273 44.65 -26.20 2.13
CA ALA A 273 45.32 -25.18 2.96
C ALA A 273 45.89 -23.93 2.25
N TRP A 274 45.65 -22.70 2.73
CA TRP A 274 46.32 -22.17 3.93
C TRP A 274 45.49 -21.08 4.65
N SER A 275 45.64 -21.10 5.97
CA SER A 275 45.19 -20.15 6.96
C SER A 275 46.18 -18.99 7.07
N ILE A 276 45.69 -17.74 7.17
CA ILE A 276 46.34 -16.68 7.96
C ILE A 276 45.24 -15.86 8.66
N TYR A 277 45.11 -16.08 9.98
CA TYR A 277 44.53 -15.16 10.96
C TYR A 277 45.65 -14.23 11.49
N PRO A 278 45.34 -13.09 12.11
CA PRO A 278 45.27 -13.13 13.57
C PRO A 278 44.06 -12.43 14.18
N ARG A 279 43.57 -13.06 15.26
CA ARG A 279 42.66 -12.51 16.26
C ARG A 279 43.36 -11.41 17.07
N ARG A 280 42.59 -10.51 17.69
CA ARG A 280 42.63 -10.31 19.15
C ARG A 280 41.39 -9.57 19.68
N PHE A 281 40.56 -10.32 20.40
CA PHE A 281 39.79 -9.84 21.54
C PHE A 281 40.75 -9.61 22.72
N GLY A 282 40.54 -8.55 23.49
CA GLY A 282 41.11 -8.37 24.83
C GLY A 282 40.05 -8.61 25.90
N LEU A 283 40.32 -9.56 26.81
CA LEU A 283 39.58 -9.83 28.04
C LEU A 283 40.23 -9.07 29.23
N PRO A 284 39.53 -8.94 30.38
CA PRO A 284 39.94 -8.09 31.49
C PRO A 284 40.90 -8.80 32.46
N ALA A 285 41.69 -8.00 33.19
CA ALA A 285 42.54 -8.46 34.28
C ALA A 285 41.87 -8.26 35.67
N ARG A 286 41.96 -9.29 36.51
CA ARG A 286 41.71 -9.26 37.97
C ARG A 286 43.04 -9.10 38.72
N CYS A 287 43.00 -8.42 39.87
CA CYS A 287 43.90 -8.61 41.04
C CYS A 287 43.01 -8.51 42.31
N ARG A 288 42.78 -9.61 43.04
CA ARG A 288 43.42 -10.08 44.32
C ARG A 288 43.13 -9.19 45.54
N THR A 289 42.22 -9.59 46.45
CA THR A 289 42.42 -10.19 47.82
C THR A 289 43.04 -9.20 48.83
N THR A 290 42.49 -8.91 50.02
CA THR A 290 42.25 -9.79 51.21
C THR A 290 41.46 -9.06 52.32
N ILE A 291 40.66 -9.82 53.09
CA ILE A 291 40.52 -9.91 54.57
C ILE A 291 40.48 -8.62 55.45
N GLY A 292 39.45 -8.55 56.31
CA GLY A 292 39.58 -8.10 57.71
C GLY A 292 38.60 -7.01 58.17
N GLY A 293 37.74 -7.35 59.15
CA GLY A 293 36.89 -6.41 59.90
C GLY A 293 35.44 -6.82 59.99
#